data_AF-A0AA37XKE8-F1
#
_entry.id   AF-A0AA37XKE8-F1
#
_cell.length_a   1.000
_cell.length_b   1.000
_cell.length_c   1.000
_cell.angle_alpha   90.00
_cell.angle_beta   90.00
_cell.angle_gamma   90.00
#
_symmetry.space_group_name_H-M   'P 1'
#
loop_
_entity.id
_entity.type
_entity.pdbx_description
1 polymer ?
#
loop_
_entity_poly.entity_id
_entity_poly.type
_entity_poly.pdbx_seq_one_letter_code
_entity_poly.pdbx_strand_id
1 'polypeptide(L)'
;MADSKNAEEFRQKGELLTTFMNQVPRGKSEVELPNYYEENKPQLISLNPALSPSQNAQKYFQRYQKLRNAVKVVGQQIQEAKDELAYLESVMAQIELASPKDLKLIREELVAQGYIKAQKKKEKNKRKSHSLNILLLQMVRLF
;
A
#
# COMPACT_ATOMS: atom_id res chain seq x y z
N MET A 1 12.00 1.87 6.56
CA MET A 1 12.24 2.92 7.59
C MET A 1 12.75 4.23 7.00
N ALA A 2 13.52 4.24 5.90
CA ALA A 2 14.04 5.46 5.28
C ALA A 2 12.93 6.40 4.74
N ASP A 3 11.87 5.87 4.11
CA ASP A 3 10.81 6.69 3.51
C ASP A 3 9.95 7.45 4.53
N SER A 4 9.79 6.91 5.74
CA SER A 4 9.00 7.55 6.80
C SER A 4 9.70 8.75 7.42
N LYS A 5 11.05 8.72 7.50
CA LYS A 5 11.83 9.86 8.00
C LYS A 5 11.73 11.04 7.03
N ASN A 6 11.84 10.76 5.73
CA ASN A 6 11.68 11.77 4.68
C ASN A 6 10.28 12.39 4.67
N ALA A 7 9.22 11.61 4.95
CA ALA A 7 7.86 12.15 5.01
C ALA A 7 7.71 13.19 6.13
N GLU A 8 8.23 12.89 7.31
CA GLU A 8 8.07 13.73 8.50
C GLU A 8 8.77 15.09 8.35
N GLU A 9 9.92 15.13 7.69
CA GLU A 9 10.58 16.39 7.34
C GLU A 9 9.70 17.31 6.51
N PHE A 10 8.90 16.77 5.56
CA PHE A 10 7.99 17.60 4.78
C PHE A 10 6.86 18.16 5.64
N ARG A 11 6.36 17.41 6.63
CA ARG A 11 5.37 17.92 7.59
C ARG A 11 5.97 19.06 8.40
N GLN A 12 7.14 18.84 9.01
CA GLN A 12 7.82 19.83 9.84
C GLN A 12 8.12 21.11 9.06
N LYS A 13 8.62 21.01 7.82
CA LYS A 13 8.86 22.16 6.94
C LYS A 13 7.57 22.92 6.62
N GLY A 14 6.46 22.22 6.35
CA GLY A 14 5.15 22.85 6.15
C GLY A 14 4.64 23.60 7.39
N GLU A 15 4.87 23.04 8.58
CA GLU A 15 4.51 23.66 9.86
C GLU A 15 5.38 24.87 10.19
N LEU A 16 6.70 24.79 9.99
CA LEU A 16 7.61 25.92 10.15
C LEU A 16 7.21 27.09 9.24
N LEU A 17 6.92 26.83 7.97
CA LEU A 17 6.41 27.86 7.04
C LEU A 17 5.08 28.45 7.52
N THR A 18 4.25 27.65 8.18
CA THR A 18 2.96 28.10 8.71
C THR A 18 3.13 28.98 9.95
N THR A 19 3.95 28.54 10.90
CA THR A 19 4.25 29.25 12.15
C THR A 19 4.94 30.59 11.88
N PHE A 20 5.89 30.63 10.96
CA PHE A 20 6.65 31.82 10.62
C PHE A 20 6.16 32.50 9.34
N MET A 21 4.87 32.39 9.00
CA MET A 21 4.35 32.84 7.71
C MET A 21 4.68 34.30 7.36
N ASN A 22 4.68 35.17 8.36
CA ASN A 22 5.01 36.60 8.19
C ASN A 22 6.49 36.83 7.81
N GLN A 23 7.36 35.87 8.08
CA GLN A 23 8.79 35.90 7.76
C GLN A 23 9.08 35.23 6.40
N VAL A 24 8.11 34.54 5.80
CA VAL A 24 8.29 33.82 4.52
C VAL A 24 8.15 34.80 3.35
N PRO A 25 9.23 35.09 2.59
CA PRO A 25 9.19 36.03 1.50
C PRO A 25 8.46 35.47 0.26
N ARG A 26 7.79 36.36 -0.48
CA ARG A 26 7.29 36.05 -1.85
C ARG A 26 8.42 36.16 -2.86
N GLY A 27 8.38 35.35 -3.92
CA GLY A 27 9.33 35.46 -5.04
C GLY A 27 10.75 34.98 -4.74
N LYS A 28 11.00 34.35 -3.58
CA LYS A 28 12.31 33.76 -3.24
C LYS A 28 12.28 32.25 -3.40
N SER A 29 13.47 31.68 -3.60
CA SER A 29 13.69 30.24 -3.76
C SER A 29 13.91 29.51 -2.44
N GLU A 30 14.10 30.22 -1.35
CA GLU A 30 14.36 29.67 -0.02
C GLU A 30 14.10 30.68 1.09
N VAL A 31 13.98 30.18 2.32
CA VAL A 31 13.92 30.95 3.56
C VAL A 31 14.61 30.16 4.67
N GLU A 32 15.34 30.85 5.54
CA GLU A 32 15.92 30.27 6.75
C GLU A 32 15.00 30.58 7.93
N LEU A 33 14.55 29.53 8.65
CA LEU A 33 13.62 29.65 9.77
C LEU A 33 14.14 28.86 10.98
N PRO A 34 13.87 29.30 12.21
CA PRO A 34 14.28 28.57 13.41
C PRO A 34 13.49 27.26 13.52
N ASN A 35 14.20 26.13 13.57
CA ASN A 35 13.61 24.82 13.67
C ASN A 35 13.36 24.41 15.13
N TYR A 36 12.15 24.63 15.64
CA TYR A 36 11.78 24.23 17.00
C TYR A 36 11.73 22.70 17.22
N TYR A 37 11.87 21.89 16.17
CA TYR A 37 12.10 20.44 16.28
C TYR A 37 13.57 20.08 16.55
N GLU A 38 14.50 21.00 16.31
CA GLU A 38 15.95 20.81 16.46
C GLU A 38 16.58 21.97 17.25
N GLU A 39 16.07 22.21 18.47
CA GLU A 39 16.63 23.21 19.41
C GLU A 39 16.71 24.63 18.82
N ASN A 40 15.77 25.00 17.94
CA ASN A 40 15.75 26.28 17.20
C ASN A 40 16.96 26.52 16.29
N LYS A 41 17.69 25.48 15.89
CA LYS A 41 18.73 25.61 14.86
C LYS A 41 18.14 26.18 13.58
N PRO A 42 18.84 27.11 12.89
CA PRO A 42 18.38 27.61 11.61
C PRO A 42 18.24 26.48 10.59
N GLN A 43 17.08 26.40 9.94
CA GLN A 43 16.81 25.43 8.87
C GLN A 43 16.45 26.16 7.60
N LEU A 44 17.19 25.85 6.53
CA LEU A 44 16.90 26.32 5.18
C LEU A 44 15.75 25.52 4.57
N ILE A 45 14.70 26.21 4.14
CA ILE A 45 13.51 25.63 3.50
C ILE A 45 13.39 26.18 2.09
N SER A 46 13.44 25.29 1.10
CA SER A 46 13.22 25.66 -0.31
C SER A 46 11.78 26.12 -0.55
N LEU A 47 11.64 27.18 -1.32
CA LEU A 47 10.38 27.77 -1.74
C LEU A 47 10.27 27.70 -3.26
N ASN A 48 9.05 27.66 -3.75
CA ASN A 48 8.74 27.99 -5.13
C ASN A 48 8.48 29.51 -5.21
N PRO A 49 9.30 30.28 -5.95
CA PRO A 49 9.13 31.72 -6.11
C PRO A 49 7.77 32.12 -6.69
N ALA A 50 7.16 31.26 -7.50
CA ALA A 50 5.86 31.52 -8.14
C ALA A 50 4.66 31.28 -7.21
N LEU A 51 4.89 30.76 -6.00
CA LEU A 51 3.83 30.46 -5.03
C LEU A 51 3.81 31.46 -3.88
N SER A 52 2.63 31.69 -3.32
CA SER A 52 2.48 32.42 -2.07
C SER A 52 3.08 31.63 -0.89
N PRO A 53 3.37 32.27 0.26
CA PRO A 53 3.83 31.57 1.47
C PRO A 53 2.92 30.41 1.88
N SER A 54 1.60 30.64 1.90
CA SER A 54 0.62 29.62 2.22
C SER A 54 0.60 28.48 1.20
N GLN A 55 0.73 28.79 -0.11
CA GLN A 55 0.82 27.76 -1.14
C GLN A 55 2.10 26.92 -1.03
N ASN A 56 3.23 27.53 -0.65
CA ASN A 56 4.46 26.81 -0.35
C ASN A 56 4.27 25.85 0.84
N ALA A 57 3.70 26.31 1.95
CA ALA A 57 3.36 25.44 3.08
C ALA A 57 2.43 24.28 2.68
N GLN A 58 1.39 24.57 1.88
CA GLN A 58 0.46 23.55 1.38
C GLN A 58 1.15 22.50 0.50
N LYS A 59 2.11 22.90 -0.35
CA LYS A 59 2.92 21.99 -1.17
C LYS A 59 3.71 20.99 -0.32
N TYR A 60 4.26 21.45 0.80
CA TYR A 60 4.95 20.59 1.76
C TYR A 60 4.00 19.54 2.38
N PHE A 61 2.80 19.96 2.81
CA PHE A 61 1.78 19.02 3.31
C PHE A 61 1.29 18.03 2.26
N GLN A 62 1.09 18.46 1.00
CA GLN A 62 0.72 17.54 -0.09
C GLN A 62 1.79 16.47 -0.31
N ARG A 63 3.07 16.83 -0.24
CA ARG A 63 4.18 15.88 -0.39
C ARG A 63 4.24 14.89 0.77
N TYR A 64 4.05 15.36 2.00
CA TYR A 64 3.89 14.52 3.18
C TYR A 64 2.75 13.50 3.01
N GLN A 65 1.55 13.96 2.63
CA GLN A 65 0.39 13.09 2.44
C GLN A 65 0.64 12.03 1.36
N LYS A 66 1.27 12.42 0.23
CA LYS A 66 1.63 11.47 -0.84
C LYS A 66 2.56 10.37 -0.34
N LEU A 67 3.60 10.73 0.42
CA LEU A 67 4.55 9.74 0.97
C LEU A 67 3.88 8.82 1.99
N ARG A 68 3.03 9.36 2.88
CA ARG A 68 2.28 8.54 3.84
C ARG A 68 1.33 7.57 3.17
N ASN A 69 0.63 8.02 2.13
CA ASN A 69 -0.27 7.16 1.38
C ASN A 69 0.49 6.05 0.65
N ALA A 70 1.66 6.37 0.08
CA ALA A 70 2.51 5.36 -0.55
C ALA A 70 2.94 4.28 0.44
N VAL A 71 3.40 4.65 1.65
CA VAL A 71 3.77 3.69 2.70
C VAL A 71 2.58 2.81 3.08
N LYS A 72 1.38 3.38 3.23
CA LYS A 72 0.17 2.61 3.54
C LYS A 72 -0.17 1.60 2.44
N VAL A 73 -0.16 2.03 1.17
CA VAL A 73 -0.48 1.18 0.02
C VAL A 73 0.54 0.05 -0.11
N VAL A 74 1.84 0.36 0.00
CA VAL A 74 2.89 -0.67 -0.06
C VAL A 74 2.75 -1.66 1.11
N GLY A 75 2.45 -1.18 2.32
CA GLY A 75 2.19 -2.05 3.47
C GLY A 75 1.01 -2.99 3.23
N GLN A 76 -0.07 -2.49 2.62
CA GLN A 76 -1.23 -3.31 2.24
C GLN A 76 -0.85 -4.37 1.19
N GLN A 77 -0.11 -3.98 0.14
CA GLN A 77 0.35 -4.93 -0.89
C GLN A 77 1.26 -6.02 -0.32
N ILE A 78 2.12 -5.68 0.64
CA ILE A 78 2.96 -6.68 1.34
C ILE A 78 2.09 -7.66 2.12
N GLN A 79 1.03 -7.18 2.78
CA GLN A 79 0.13 -8.05 3.52
C GLN A 79 -0.64 -8.97 2.57
N GLU A 80 -1.23 -8.43 1.50
CA GLU A 80 -1.94 -9.20 0.47
C GLU A 80 -1.03 -10.28 -0.15
N ALA A 81 0.23 -9.94 -0.46
CA ALA A 81 1.20 -10.91 -1.00
C ALA A 81 1.58 -12.00 0.00
N LYS A 82 1.63 -11.70 1.31
CA LYS A 82 1.89 -12.70 2.36
C LYS A 82 0.71 -13.64 2.54
N ASP A 83 -0.51 -13.10 2.51
CA ASP A 83 -1.72 -13.89 2.62
C ASP A 83 -1.87 -14.81 1.40
N GLU A 84 -1.56 -14.31 0.21
CA GLU A 84 -1.50 -15.09 -1.02
C GLU A 84 -0.40 -16.17 -0.99
N LEU A 85 0.79 -15.85 -0.47
CA LEU A 85 1.85 -16.85 -0.29
C LEU A 85 1.41 -17.98 0.64
N ALA A 86 0.85 -17.65 1.80
CA ALA A 86 0.36 -18.63 2.76
C ALA A 86 -0.76 -19.52 2.17
N TYR A 87 -1.64 -18.92 1.36
CA TYR A 87 -2.64 -19.66 0.59
C TYR A 87 -1.99 -20.67 -0.36
N LEU A 88 -1.03 -20.23 -1.18
CA LEU A 88 -0.36 -21.09 -2.16
C LEU A 88 0.44 -22.22 -1.48
N GLU A 89 1.10 -21.94 -0.35
CA GLU A 89 1.77 -22.96 0.47
C GLU A 89 0.77 -24.01 0.98
N SER A 90 -0.42 -23.59 1.42
CA SER A 90 -1.47 -24.52 1.85
C SER A 90 -1.99 -25.38 0.69
N VAL A 91 -2.08 -24.83 -0.52
CA VAL A 91 -2.47 -25.56 -1.73
C VAL A 91 -1.38 -26.58 -2.09
N MET A 92 -0.11 -26.21 -1.99
CA MET A 92 1.01 -27.14 -2.22
C MET A 92 0.95 -28.34 -1.28
N ALA A 93 0.79 -28.10 0.04
CA ALA A 93 0.67 -29.17 1.02
C ALA A 93 -0.54 -30.08 0.76
N GLN A 94 -1.67 -29.52 0.33
CA GLN A 94 -2.85 -30.31 -0.07
C GLN A 94 -2.58 -31.18 -1.29
N ILE A 95 -1.87 -30.66 -2.29
CA ILE A 95 -1.51 -31.41 -3.50
C ILE A 95 -0.62 -32.61 -3.16
N GLU A 96 0.31 -32.47 -2.21
CA GLU A 96 1.19 -33.56 -1.77
C GLU A 96 0.43 -34.73 -1.15
N LEU A 97 -0.70 -34.45 -0.48
CA LEU A 97 -1.52 -35.45 0.23
C LEU A 97 -2.78 -35.87 -0.55
N ALA A 98 -3.08 -35.21 -1.67
CA ALA A 98 -4.36 -35.35 -2.36
C ALA A 98 -4.48 -36.66 -3.14
N SER A 99 -5.68 -37.25 -3.07
CA SER A 99 -6.06 -38.32 -3.99
C SER A 99 -6.29 -37.77 -5.42
N PRO A 100 -6.32 -38.61 -6.47
CA PRO A 100 -6.64 -38.16 -7.83
C PRO A 100 -7.97 -37.40 -7.96
N LYS A 101 -8.95 -37.71 -7.12
CA LYS A 101 -10.25 -37.02 -7.08
C LYS A 101 -10.11 -35.62 -6.47
N ASP A 102 -9.33 -35.49 -5.40
CA ASP A 102 -9.11 -34.23 -4.70
C ASP A 102 -8.24 -33.28 -5.54
N LEU A 103 -7.24 -33.80 -6.25
CA LEU A 103 -6.44 -33.02 -7.22
C LEU A 103 -7.31 -32.35 -8.30
N LYS A 104 -8.38 -33.02 -8.74
CA LYS A 104 -9.31 -32.44 -9.72
C LYS A 104 -10.09 -31.27 -9.11
N LEU A 105 -10.51 -31.38 -7.86
CA LEU A 105 -11.24 -30.33 -7.15
C LEU A 105 -10.33 -29.12 -6.89
N ILE A 106 -9.11 -29.34 -6.40
CA ILE A 106 -8.09 -28.30 -6.20
C ILE A 106 -7.84 -27.55 -7.53
N ARG A 107 -7.73 -28.29 -8.64
CA ARG A 107 -7.57 -27.67 -9.96
C ARG A 107 -8.77 -26.83 -10.39
N GLU A 108 -9.99 -27.31 -10.15
CA GLU A 108 -11.21 -26.57 -10.48
C GLU A 108 -11.29 -25.27 -9.68
N GLU A 109 -10.88 -25.28 -8.41
CA GLU A 109 -10.78 -24.09 -7.56
C GLU A 109 -9.74 -23.09 -8.04
N LEU A 110 -8.51 -23.55 -8.33
CA LEU A 110 -7.45 -22.68 -8.86
C LEU A 110 -7.81 -22.07 -10.23
N VAL A 111 -8.61 -22.78 -11.04
CA VAL A 111 -9.15 -22.21 -12.29
C VAL A 111 -10.23 -21.16 -12.00
N ALA A 112 -11.12 -21.42 -11.05
CA ALA A 112 -12.19 -20.49 -10.68
C ALA A 112 -11.65 -19.18 -10.07
N GLN A 113 -10.57 -19.26 -9.29
CA GLN A 113 -9.87 -18.10 -8.72
C GLN A 113 -8.93 -17.42 -9.72
N GLY A 114 -8.72 -18.00 -10.90
CA GLY A 114 -7.91 -17.40 -11.96
C GLY A 114 -6.40 -17.67 -11.87
N TYR A 115 -5.95 -18.44 -10.88
CA TYR A 115 -4.56 -18.90 -10.75
C TYR A 115 -4.10 -19.75 -11.95
N ILE A 116 -5.02 -20.54 -12.52
CA ILE A 116 -4.73 -21.41 -13.66
C ILE A 116 -5.72 -21.12 -14.79
N LYS A 117 -5.23 -21.05 -16.04
CA LYS A 117 -6.11 -20.93 -17.21
C LYS A 117 -6.95 -22.19 -17.37
N ALA A 118 -8.27 -22.02 -17.55
CA ALA A 118 -9.14 -23.10 -17.96
C ALA A 118 -8.63 -23.69 -19.28
N GLN A 119 -8.38 -25.00 -19.33
CA GLN A 119 -8.18 -25.66 -20.62
C GLN A 119 -9.49 -25.54 -21.41
N LYS A 120 -9.39 -25.09 -22.67
CA LYS A 120 -10.52 -25.03 -23.60
C LYS A 120 -11.06 -26.45 -23.84
N LYS A 121 -11.99 -26.90 -22.99
CA LYS A 121 -12.84 -28.04 -23.31
C LYS A 121 -13.88 -27.55 -24.32
N LYS A 122 -13.91 -28.17 -25.50
CA LYS A 122 -15.06 -28.11 -26.40
C LYS A 122 -16.32 -28.36 -25.57
N GLU A 123 -17.22 -27.40 -25.59
CA GLU A 123 -18.42 -27.34 -24.75
C GLU A 123 -19.21 -28.65 -24.78
N LYS A 124 -19.49 -29.20 -23.60
CA LYS A 124 -20.78 -29.81 -23.30
C LYS A 124 -21.23 -29.36 -21.92
N ASN A 125 -22.07 -28.33 -21.95
CA ASN A 125 -23.15 -27.99 -21.02
C ASN A 125 -23.23 -28.83 -19.72
N LYS A 126 -23.12 -28.17 -18.56
CA LYS A 126 -24.17 -28.16 -17.52
C LYS A 126 -23.82 -27.31 -16.29
N ARG A 127 -24.75 -26.38 -16.03
CA ARG A 127 -25.33 -25.92 -14.75
C ARG A 127 -24.45 -25.13 -13.77
N LYS A 128 -24.91 -23.89 -13.55
CA LYS A 128 -24.66 -23.05 -12.37
C LYS A 128 -24.95 -23.84 -11.09
N SER A 129 -24.03 -23.84 -10.14
CA SER A 129 -24.34 -24.04 -8.73
C SER A 129 -23.27 -23.38 -7.85
N HIS A 130 -23.79 -22.60 -6.90
CA HIS A 130 -23.20 -22.06 -5.67
C HIS A 130 -21.68 -22.14 -5.45
N SER A 131 -21.07 -20.95 -5.35
CA SER A 131 -19.75 -20.73 -4.77
C SER A 131 -19.76 -21.03 -3.27
N LEU A 132 -19.54 -22.29 -2.91
CA LEU A 132 -19.05 -22.66 -1.58
C LEU A 132 -17.53 -22.71 -1.66
N ASN A 133 -16.88 -21.80 -0.93
CA ASN A 133 -15.44 -21.74 -0.77
C ASN A 133 -15.02 -22.95 0.08
N ILE A 134 -14.65 -24.07 -0.56
CA ILE A 134 -14.35 -25.33 0.14
C ILE A 134 -13.14 -25.15 1.07
N LEU A 135 -12.18 -24.30 0.69
CA LEU A 135 -11.01 -23.97 1.52
C LEU A 135 -11.36 -23.21 2.81
N LEU A 136 -12.43 -22.41 2.82
CA LEU A 136 -12.91 -21.77 4.05
C LEU A 136 -13.66 -22.77 4.95
N LEU A 137 -14.31 -23.79 4.37
CA LEU A 137 -15.10 -24.78 5.11
C LEU A 137 -14.26 -25.84 5.83
N GLN A 138 -13.03 -26.10 5.38
CA GLN A 138 -12.14 -27.04 6.06
C GLN A 138 -11.40 -26.41 7.25
N MET A 139 -11.09 -25.10 7.20
CA MET A 139 -10.52 -24.40 8.35
C MET A 139 -11.50 -24.27 9.54
N VAL A 140 -12.81 -24.19 9.28
CA VAL A 140 -13.84 -24.11 10.35
C VAL A 140 -14.14 -25.49 10.97
N ARG A 141 -13.77 -26.60 10.32
CA ARG A 141 -14.00 -27.97 10.84
C ARG A 141 -12.90 -28.50 11.76
N LEU A 142 -11.85 -27.71 12.01
CA LEU A 142 -10.72 -28.08 12.87
C LEU A 142 -10.65 -27.29 14.20
N PHE A 143 -11.75 -26.65 14.59
CA PHE A 143 -11.96 -26.11 15.94
C PHE A 143 -13.23 -26.67 16.57
#